data_AF-A0A691X201-F1
#
_entry.id   AF-A0A691X201-F1
#
_cell.length_a   1.000
_cell.length_b   1.000
_cell.length_c   1.000
_cell.angle_alpha   90.00
_cell.angle_beta   90.00
_cell.angle_gamma   90.00
#
_symmetry.space_group_name_H-M   'P 1'
#
loop_
_entity.id
_entity.type
_entity.pdbx_description
1 polymer ?
#
loop_
_entity_poly.entity_id
_entity_poly.type
_entity_poly.pdbx_seq_one_letter_code
_entity_poly.pdbx_strand_id
1 'polypeptide(L)'
;MVTKKSLNKTFKISKVAGYHRYFREEIDKETGEVNLIEVDKSFYQDLYNKDFNFMKMFTNNMLNVIKDFFGGAKADIFNILIKNADKENCIFATQSEIAEACNTSREEVNKNLKSLEKCGFIKKIKNGVYQINVDYLFKGSHTQRMNAKEKFTKPLKK
;
A
#
# COMPACT_ATOMS: atom_id res chain seq x y z
N MET A 1 37.89 -17.07 3.45
CA MET A 1 36.70 -16.51 4.10
C MET A 1 36.67 -15.01 3.85
N VAL A 2 35.89 -14.55 2.87
CA VAL A 2 35.78 -13.11 2.55
C VAL A 2 34.64 -12.54 3.38
N THR A 3 34.98 -11.70 4.34
CA THR A 3 34.05 -10.95 5.17
C THR A 3 33.24 -9.99 4.30
N LYS A 4 31.92 -10.19 4.25
CA LYS A 4 30.97 -9.24 3.66
C LYS A 4 30.98 -7.95 4.48
N LYS A 5 31.85 -7.00 4.10
CA LYS A 5 31.79 -5.62 4.59
C LYS A 5 30.49 -5.02 4.06
N SER A 6 29.57 -4.68 4.97
CA SER A 6 28.32 -3.99 4.66
C SER A 6 28.63 -2.75 3.82
N LEU A 7 28.20 -2.75 2.56
CA LEU A 7 28.26 -1.58 1.67
C LEU A 7 27.22 -0.55 2.16
N ASN A 8 27.65 0.35 3.05
CA ASN A 8 26.89 1.57 3.33
C ASN A 8 26.97 2.46 2.09
N LYS A 9 25.92 2.47 1.27
CA LYS A 9 25.82 3.38 0.12
C LYS A 9 25.44 4.76 0.63
N THR A 10 26.35 5.72 0.54
CA THR A 10 26.12 7.12 0.88
C THR A 10 25.74 7.89 -0.39
N PHE A 11 24.79 8.81 -0.29
CA PHE A 11 24.32 9.62 -1.40
C PHE A 11 24.37 11.10 -1.03
N LYS A 12 24.62 11.98 -2.00
CA LYS A 12 24.70 13.45 -1.82
C LYS A 12 23.68 14.18 -2.69
N ILE A 13 23.14 15.29 -2.17
CA ILE A 13 22.24 16.21 -2.89
C ILE A 13 22.98 17.53 -3.09
N SER A 14 22.99 18.06 -4.31
CA SER A 14 23.45 19.42 -4.60
C SER A 14 22.36 20.24 -5.29
N LYS A 15 22.36 21.55 -5.05
CA LYS A 15 21.38 22.50 -5.61
C LYS A 15 22.12 23.46 -6.54
N VAL A 16 21.78 23.42 -7.83
CA VAL A 16 22.31 24.36 -8.83
C VAL A 16 21.13 24.92 -9.62
N ALA A 17 21.01 26.26 -9.65
CA ALA A 17 20.01 26.97 -10.46
C ALA A 17 18.55 26.48 -10.32
N GLY A 18 18.12 26.08 -9.12
CA GLY A 18 16.74 25.66 -8.84
C GLY A 18 16.42 24.20 -9.15
N TYR A 19 17.34 23.44 -9.74
CA TYR A 19 17.20 22.00 -9.97
C TYR A 19 17.97 21.20 -8.91
N HIS A 20 17.34 20.12 -8.42
CA HIS A 20 17.99 19.15 -7.53
C HIS A 20 18.65 18.07 -8.38
N ARG A 21 19.96 17.87 -8.21
CA ARG A 21 20.69 16.73 -8.77
C ARG A 21 20.97 15.72 -7.67
N TYR A 22 20.78 14.45 -7.98
CA TYR A 22 20.90 13.34 -7.03
C TYR A 22 22.09 12.47 -7.45
N PHE A 23 22.98 12.14 -6.52
CA PHE A 23 24.20 11.38 -6.84
C PHE A 23 24.33 10.13 -5.98
N ARG A 24 24.75 9.03 -6.62
CA ARG A 24 25.14 7.77 -5.96
C ARG A 24 26.66 7.64 -5.95
N GLU A 25 27.20 7.22 -4.80
CA GLU A 25 28.57 6.71 -4.73
C GLU A 25 28.64 5.27 -5.26
N GLU A 26 29.43 5.07 -6.32
CA GLU A 26 29.80 3.75 -6.83
C GLU A 26 31.30 3.54 -6.68
N ILE A 27 31.69 2.37 -6.16
CA ILE A 27 33.09 2.01 -5.95
C ILE A 27 33.53 1.19 -7.14
N ASP A 28 34.53 1.69 -7.87
CA ASP A 28 35.20 0.91 -8.91
C ASP A 28 35.87 -0.31 -8.26
N LYS A 29 35.57 -1.51 -8.75
CA LYS A 29 36.03 -2.76 -8.13
C LYS A 29 37.50 -3.06 -8.40
N GLU A 30 38.07 -2.46 -9.43
CA GLU A 30 39.46 -2.66 -9.83
C GLU A 30 40.37 -1.60 -9.21
N THR A 31 39.93 -0.33 -9.18
CA THR A 31 40.74 0.78 -8.65
C THR A 31 40.41 1.17 -7.21
N GLY A 32 39.23 0.79 -6.70
CA GLY A 32 38.76 1.20 -5.38
C GLY A 32 38.30 2.66 -5.30
N GLU A 33 38.30 3.38 -6.42
CA GLU A 33 37.90 4.78 -6.49
C GLU A 33 36.39 4.94 -6.29
N VAL A 34 35.99 5.99 -5.57
CA VAL A 34 34.59 6.33 -5.32
C VAL A 34 34.14 7.36 -6.35
N ASN A 35 33.29 6.93 -7.28
CA ASN A 35 32.71 7.77 -8.32
C ASN A 35 31.30 8.23 -7.95
N LEU A 36 30.97 9.48 -8.30
CA LEU A 36 29.62 10.03 -8.12
C LEU A 36 28.86 9.97 -9.44
N ILE A 37 27.84 9.12 -9.51
CA ILE A 37 26.98 8.99 -10.69
C ILE A 37 25.69 9.77 -10.44
N GLU A 38 25.37 10.68 -11.36
CA GLU A 38 24.08 11.37 -11.35
C GLU A 38 22.95 10.38 -11.63
N VAL A 39 21.94 10.37 -10.76
CA VAL A 39 20.78 9.49 -10.85
C VAL A 39 19.51 10.32 -10.92
N ASP A 40 18.49 9.76 -11.58
CA ASP A 40 17.18 10.39 -11.63
C ASP A 40 16.54 10.48 -10.23
N LYS A 41 15.72 11.52 -10.03
CA LYS A 41 15.00 11.78 -8.78
C LYS A 41 14.12 10.60 -8.36
N SER A 42 13.46 9.93 -9.30
CA SER A 42 12.63 8.75 -9.02
C SER A 42 13.47 7.61 -8.42
N PHE A 43 14.66 7.37 -8.97
CA PHE A 43 15.57 6.34 -8.48
C PHE A 43 16.15 6.65 -7.09
N TYR A 44 16.44 7.93 -6.81
CA TYR A 44 16.81 8.38 -5.46
C TYR A 44 15.65 8.18 -4.47
N GLN A 45 14.42 8.54 -4.87
CA GLN A 45 13.23 8.34 -4.07
C GLN A 45 12.93 6.86 -3.82
N ASP A 46 13.08 5.97 -4.79
CA ASP A 46 12.85 4.52 -4.59
C ASP A 46 13.85 3.88 -3.62
N LEU A 47 15.06 4.44 -3.51
CA LEU A 47 16.10 3.96 -2.60
C LEU A 47 15.96 4.51 -1.18
N TYR A 48 15.57 5.79 -1.04
CA TYR A 48 15.36 6.47 0.26
C TYR A 48 13.95 6.28 0.83
N ASN A 49 12.94 6.19 -0.04
CA ASN A 49 11.55 5.85 0.26
C ASN A 49 11.25 4.38 -0.02
N LYS A 50 12.25 3.47 0.14
CA LYS A 50 11.89 2.11 0.55
C LYS A 50 10.98 2.29 1.75
N ASP A 51 9.73 1.83 1.69
CA ASP A 51 8.73 1.96 2.75
C ASP A 51 9.46 1.89 4.10
N PHE A 52 9.74 3.03 4.72
CA PHE A 52 10.55 3.14 5.94
C PHE A 52 9.51 3.46 7.00
N ASN A 53 9.50 2.69 8.10
CA ASN A 53 8.41 2.63 9.08
C ASN A 53 7.21 1.72 8.71
N PHE A 54 7.45 0.52 8.17
CA PHE A 54 6.42 -0.53 8.11
C PHE A 54 6.75 -1.68 9.07
N MET A 55 5.71 -2.26 9.64
CA MET A 55 5.77 -3.52 10.36
C MET A 55 5.23 -4.63 9.46
N LYS A 56 5.98 -5.73 9.32
CA LYS A 56 5.47 -6.90 8.60
C LYS A 56 4.32 -7.49 9.42
N MET A 57 3.16 -7.61 8.78
CA MET A 57 1.98 -8.26 9.36
C MET A 57 1.59 -9.48 8.51
N PHE A 58 1.31 -10.60 9.16
CA PHE A 58 0.78 -11.78 8.48
C PHE A 58 -0.74 -11.68 8.42
N THR A 59 -1.29 -11.52 7.20
CA THR A 59 -2.69 -11.16 6.98
C THR A 59 -3.65 -12.10 7.70
N ASN A 60 -3.56 -13.42 7.50
CA ASN A 60 -4.50 -14.37 8.11
C ASN A 60 -4.48 -14.32 9.65
N ASN A 61 -3.28 -14.24 10.25
CA ASN A 61 -3.15 -14.17 11.70
C ASN A 61 -3.74 -12.87 12.25
N MET A 62 -3.51 -11.74 11.57
CA MET A 62 -4.07 -10.45 11.99
C MET A 62 -5.59 -10.39 11.82
N LEU A 63 -6.15 -10.97 10.76
CA LEU A 63 -7.60 -11.05 10.58
C LEU A 63 -8.25 -11.91 11.67
N ASN A 64 -7.59 -12.97 12.13
CA ASN A 64 -8.05 -13.78 13.26
C ASN A 64 -8.04 -12.96 14.56
N VAL A 65 -6.93 -12.26 14.86
CA VAL A 65 -6.86 -11.37 16.04
C VAL A 65 -7.95 -10.29 15.99
N ILE A 66 -8.20 -9.67 14.83
CA ILE A 66 -9.27 -8.68 14.67
C ILE A 66 -10.64 -9.32 14.94
N LYS A 67 -10.88 -10.53 14.42
CA LYS A 67 -12.12 -11.26 14.65
C LYS A 67 -12.34 -11.56 16.14
N ASP A 68 -11.32 -12.07 16.82
CA ASP A 68 -11.42 -12.50 18.21
C ASP A 68 -11.52 -11.30 19.18
N PHE A 69 -10.85 -10.18 18.87
CA PHE A 69 -10.83 -9.02 19.75
C PHE A 69 -12.01 -8.06 19.55
N PHE A 70 -12.40 -7.79 18.29
CA PHE A 70 -13.50 -6.86 18.01
C PHE A 70 -14.86 -7.56 17.88
N GLY A 71 -14.89 -8.81 17.42
CA GLY A 71 -16.10 -9.63 17.30
C GLY A 71 -17.19 -9.08 16.38
N GLY A 72 -18.23 -9.91 16.18
CA GLY A 72 -19.49 -9.54 15.56
C GLY A 72 -19.42 -9.12 14.08
N ALA A 73 -20.55 -8.58 13.59
CA ALA A 73 -20.74 -8.24 12.19
C ALA A 73 -19.69 -7.26 11.66
N LYS A 74 -19.23 -6.30 12.47
CA LYS A 74 -18.19 -5.34 12.08
C LYS A 74 -16.88 -6.03 11.70
N ALA A 75 -16.41 -6.98 12.52
CA ALA A 75 -15.18 -7.72 12.24
C ALA A 75 -15.34 -8.64 11.03
N ASP A 76 -16.50 -9.30 10.89
CA ASP A 76 -16.78 -10.19 9.76
C ASP A 76 -16.86 -9.42 8.44
N ILE A 77 -17.53 -8.26 8.42
CA ILE A 77 -17.58 -7.36 7.26
C ILE A 77 -16.17 -6.88 6.91
N PHE A 78 -15.37 -6.45 7.88
CA PHE A 78 -13.99 -6.04 7.60
C PHE A 78 -13.16 -7.17 7.00
N ASN A 79 -13.28 -8.38 7.55
CA ASN A 79 -12.57 -9.56 7.08
C ASN A 79 -12.98 -9.95 5.66
N ILE A 80 -14.28 -9.89 5.32
CA ILE A 80 -14.75 -10.30 4.01
C ILE A 80 -14.31 -9.33 2.92
N LEU A 81 -14.23 -8.03 3.21
CA LEU A 81 -13.70 -7.03 2.28
C LEU A 81 -12.23 -7.33 1.94
N ILE A 82 -11.39 -7.62 2.94
CA ILE A 82 -9.97 -7.91 2.72
C ILE A 82 -9.77 -9.22 1.97
N LYS A 83 -10.55 -10.26 2.30
CA LYS A 83 -10.43 -11.58 1.66
C LYS A 83 -10.85 -11.58 0.18
N ASN A 84 -11.81 -10.72 -0.19
CA ASN A 84 -12.35 -10.65 -1.55
C ASN A 84 -11.80 -9.47 -2.37
N ALA A 85 -10.79 -8.77 -1.85
CA ALA A 85 -10.10 -7.73 -2.60
C ALA A 85 -9.23 -8.35 -3.71
N ASP A 86 -9.38 -7.85 -4.93
CA ASP A 86 -8.57 -8.26 -6.07
C ASP A 86 -7.16 -7.64 -6.05
N LYS A 87 -6.39 -7.84 -7.13
CA LYS A 87 -5.03 -7.28 -7.29
C LYS A 87 -4.97 -5.74 -7.29
N GLU A 88 -6.09 -5.07 -7.50
CA GLU A 88 -6.23 -3.62 -7.51
C GLU A 88 -6.96 -3.10 -6.26
N ASN A 89 -7.10 -3.96 -5.25
CA ASN A 89 -7.88 -3.72 -4.04
C ASN A 89 -9.40 -3.51 -4.27
N CYS A 90 -9.92 -3.90 -5.43
CA CYS A 90 -11.34 -3.81 -5.72
C CYS A 90 -12.08 -5.03 -5.17
N ILE A 91 -13.28 -4.78 -4.64
CA ILE A 91 -14.20 -5.77 -4.10
C ILE A 91 -15.47 -5.68 -4.93
N PHE A 92 -15.82 -6.80 -5.57
CA PHE A 92 -17.01 -6.92 -6.42
C PHE A 92 -18.08 -7.70 -5.65
N ALA A 93 -18.81 -7.00 -4.78
CA ALA A 93 -19.87 -7.57 -3.97
C ALA A 93 -20.90 -6.49 -3.62
N THR A 94 -22.17 -6.81 -3.79
CA THR A 94 -23.31 -6.02 -3.33
C THR A 94 -23.44 -6.07 -1.81
N GLN A 95 -24.15 -5.11 -1.23
CA GLN A 95 -24.40 -5.13 0.23
C GLN A 95 -25.23 -6.35 0.66
N SER A 96 -26.03 -6.93 -0.24
CA SER A 96 -26.81 -8.15 0.05
C SER A 96 -25.90 -9.38 0.11
N GLU A 97 -24.99 -9.56 -0.86
CA GLU A 97 -24.02 -10.65 -0.85
C GLU A 97 -23.09 -10.56 0.38
N ILE A 98 -22.68 -9.35 0.77
CA ILE A 98 -21.90 -9.13 2.01
C ILE A 98 -22.74 -9.49 3.24
N ALA A 99 -24.02 -9.12 3.27
CA ALA A 99 -24.91 -9.41 4.40
C ALA A 99 -25.13 -10.91 4.58
N GLU A 100 -25.37 -11.63 3.48
CA GLU A 100 -25.51 -13.09 3.45
C GLU A 100 -24.24 -13.78 3.94
N ALA A 101 -23.09 -13.38 3.41
CA ALA A 101 -21.81 -14.01 3.76
C ALA A 101 -21.35 -13.70 5.20
N CYS A 102 -21.81 -12.60 5.79
CA CYS A 102 -21.57 -12.24 7.19
C CYS A 102 -22.72 -12.63 8.13
N ASN A 103 -23.78 -13.29 7.65
CA ASN A 103 -24.99 -13.61 8.41
C ASN A 103 -25.52 -12.41 9.22
N THR A 104 -25.69 -11.27 8.54
CA THR A 104 -26.11 -10.00 9.15
C THR A 104 -27.13 -9.27 8.28
N SER A 105 -27.62 -8.13 8.74
CA SER A 105 -28.58 -7.33 7.98
C SER A 105 -27.87 -6.42 6.97
N ARG A 106 -28.56 -6.10 5.87
CA ARG A 106 -28.08 -5.12 4.90
C ARG A 106 -27.88 -3.73 5.52
N GLU A 107 -28.67 -3.37 6.53
CA GLU A 107 -28.54 -2.11 7.27
C GLU A 107 -27.21 -2.05 8.04
N GLU A 108 -26.84 -3.13 8.71
CA GLU A 108 -25.57 -3.21 9.45
C GLU A 108 -24.38 -3.17 8.48
N VAL A 109 -24.48 -3.84 7.33
CA VAL A 109 -23.48 -3.72 6.24
C VAL A 109 -23.35 -2.27 5.78
N ASN A 110 -24.46 -1.61 5.47
CA ASN A 110 -24.45 -0.22 5.01
C ASN A 110 -23.83 0.73 6.05
N LYS A 111 -24.18 0.57 7.33
CA LYS A 111 -23.61 1.35 8.43
C LYS A 111 -22.09 1.17 8.54
N ASN A 112 -21.61 -0.07 8.49
CA ASN A 112 -20.17 -0.36 8.58
C ASN A 112 -19.41 0.13 7.34
N LEU A 113 -19.94 -0.07 6.13
CA LEU A 113 -19.33 0.44 4.89
C LEU A 113 -19.23 1.97 4.93
N LYS A 114 -20.29 2.68 5.34
CA LYS A 114 -20.24 4.14 5.54
C LYS A 114 -19.19 4.56 6.57
N SER A 115 -19.03 3.79 7.65
CA SER A 115 -17.99 4.07 8.64
C SER A 115 -16.58 3.90 8.06
N LEU A 116 -16.37 2.88 7.22
CA LEU A 116 -15.10 2.64 6.53
C LEU A 116 -14.81 3.68 5.44
N GLU A 117 -15.84 4.16 4.75
CA GLU A 117 -15.73 5.31 3.83
C GLU A 117 -15.34 6.58 4.59
N LYS A 118 -16.00 6.84 5.74
CA LYS A 118 -15.75 8.03 6.57
C LYS A 118 -14.30 8.09 7.10
N CYS A 119 -13.71 6.95 7.46
CA CYS A 119 -12.32 6.91 7.90
C CYS A 119 -11.31 6.79 6.75
N GLY A 120 -11.76 6.79 5.50
CA GLY A 120 -10.90 6.73 4.31
C GLY A 120 -10.30 5.36 4.00
N PHE A 121 -10.76 4.30 4.68
CA PHE A 121 -10.28 2.94 4.46
C PHE A 121 -10.78 2.35 3.14
N ILE A 122 -12.02 2.65 2.75
CA ILE A 122 -12.57 2.28 1.44
C ILE A 122 -13.13 3.49 0.70
N LYS A 123 -13.30 3.33 -0.61
CA LYS A 123 -14.10 4.21 -1.47
C LYS A 123 -15.10 3.37 -2.23
N LYS A 124 -16.35 3.81 -2.27
CA LYS A 124 -17.37 3.23 -3.16
C LYS A 124 -17.18 3.80 -4.57
N ILE A 125 -16.91 2.92 -5.54
CA ILE A 125 -16.73 3.29 -6.94
C ILE A 125 -18.09 3.33 -7.65
N LYS A 126 -18.89 2.27 -7.44
CA LYS A 126 -20.27 2.15 -7.89
C LYS A 126 -21.02 1.18 -6.98
N ASN A 127 -22.32 1.00 -7.20
CA ASN A 127 -23.06 -0.03 -6.48
C ASN A 127 -22.43 -1.41 -6.73
N GLY A 128 -22.14 -2.12 -5.65
CA GLY A 128 -21.50 -3.44 -5.71
C GLY A 128 -19.99 -3.41 -5.96
N VAL A 129 -19.36 -2.24 -6.05
CA VAL A 129 -17.90 -2.13 -6.24
C VAL A 129 -17.29 -1.13 -5.26
N TYR A 130 -16.43 -1.66 -4.40
CA TYR A 130 -15.66 -0.90 -3.42
C TYR A 130 -14.17 -1.07 -3.70
N GLN A 131 -13.36 -0.10 -3.33
CA GLN A 131 -11.91 -0.22 -3.40
C GLN A 131 -11.30 0.07 -2.03
N ILE A 132 -10.40 -0.79 -1.56
CA ILE A 132 -9.62 -0.53 -0.34
C ILE A 132 -8.51 0.46 -0.67
N ASN A 133 -8.35 1.48 0.15
CA ASN A 133 -7.28 2.45 0.03
C ASN A 133 -5.92 1.77 0.22
N VAL A 134 -5.08 1.86 -0.81
CA VAL A 134 -3.77 1.21 -0.88
C VAL A 134 -2.75 1.76 0.14
N ASP A 135 -3.03 2.93 0.71
CA ASP A 135 -2.21 3.51 1.77
C ASP A 135 -2.41 2.80 3.12
N TYR A 136 -3.53 2.07 3.28
CA TYR A 136 -3.79 1.24 4.47
C TYR A 136 -3.34 -0.20 4.27
N LEU A 137 -3.65 -0.79 3.11
CA LEU A 137 -3.38 -2.20 2.84
C LEU A 137 -3.22 -2.41 1.34
N PHE A 138 -2.19 -3.14 0.92
CA PHE A 138 -2.05 -3.56 -0.47
C PHE A 138 -1.33 -4.90 -0.55
N LYS A 139 -1.79 -5.79 -1.44
CA LYS A 139 -1.14 -7.07 -1.72
C LYS A 139 -0.44 -7.00 -3.08
N GLY A 140 0.89 -6.82 -3.07
CA GLY A 140 1.69 -6.85 -4.28
C GLY A 140 2.96 -6.00 -4.20
N SER A 141 3.55 -5.73 -5.36
CA SER A 141 4.75 -4.90 -5.46
C SER A 141 4.43 -3.40 -5.35
N HIS A 142 5.46 -2.60 -5.09
CA HIS A 142 5.35 -1.14 -5.04
C HIS A 142 4.73 -0.57 -6.33
N THR A 143 5.19 -1.00 -7.50
CA THR A 143 4.66 -0.53 -8.80
C THR A 143 3.17 -0.85 -8.94
N GLN A 144 2.74 -2.04 -8.54
CA GLN A 144 1.32 -2.41 -8.56
C GLN A 144 0.50 -1.56 -7.60
N ARG A 145 1.05 -1.26 -6.40
CA ARG A 145 0.42 -0.36 -5.41
C ARG A 145 0.19 1.02 -6.00
N MET A 146 1.19 1.59 -6.67
CA MET A 146 1.11 2.93 -7.27
C MET A 146 0.03 3.00 -8.36
N ASN A 147 -0.08 1.96 -9.20
CA ASN A 147 -1.14 1.87 -10.20
C ASN A 147 -2.54 1.81 -9.57
N ALA A 148 -2.72 1.02 -8.50
CA ALA A 148 -3.98 0.94 -7.78
C ALA A 148 -4.32 2.26 -7.05
N LYS A 149 -3.31 2.96 -6.51
CA LYS A 149 -3.45 4.29 -5.88
C LYS A 149 -4.04 5.32 -6.83
N GLU A 150 -3.56 5.31 -8.07
CA GLU A 150 -4.01 6.24 -9.10
C GLU A 150 -5.51 6.04 -9.40
N LYS A 151 -5.98 4.78 -9.44
CA LYS A 151 -7.41 4.46 -9.61
C LYS A 151 -8.27 4.92 -8.43
N PHE A 152 -7.77 4.77 -7.21
CA PHE A 152 -8.48 5.19 -6.00
C PHE A 152 -8.68 6.71 -5.93
N THR A 153 -7.64 7.47 -6.30
CA THR A 153 -7.61 8.94 -6.20
C THR A 153 -8.26 9.65 -7.38
N LYS A 154 -8.27 9.05 -8.57
CA LYS A 154 -8.88 9.67 -9.76
C LYS A 154 -10.37 10.00 -9.52
N PRO A 155 -10.79 11.25 -9.78
CA PRO A 155 -12.21 11.59 -9.84
C PRO A 155 -12.85 10.95 -11.08
N LEU A 156 -14.17 10.72 -11.02
CA LEU A 156 -14.91 10.29 -12.20
C LEU A 156 -14.76 11.36 -13.29
N LYS A 157 -14.33 10.95 -14.48
CA LYS A 157 -14.38 11.82 -15.66
C LYS A 157 -15.85 12.12 -15.96
N LYS A 158 -16.20 13.39 -16.05
CA LYS A 158 -17.51 13.84 -16.52
C LYS A 158 -17.56 13.78 -18.03
#